data_AF-A0A7J7ILW2-F1
#
_entry.id   AF-A0A7J7ILW2-F1
#
_cell.length_a   1.000
_cell.length_b   1.000
_cell.length_c   1.000
_cell.angle_alpha   90.00
_cell.angle_beta   90.00
_cell.angle_gamma   90.00
#
_symmetry.space_group_name_H-M   'P 1'
#
loop_
_entity.id
_entity.type
_entity.pdbx_description
1 polymer ?
#
loop_
_entity_poly.entity_id
_entity_poly.type
_entity_poly.pdbx_seq_one_letter_code
_entity_poly.pdbx_strand_id
1 'polypeptide(L)'
;MVVDPLSLLFHRSPWRVLDSIILLEPGVRLVARSIAPIPSSFPVASVGAFALEAMGQAGLALLQSSLGGSAASGVVARISSYTWLSQLPAEAMKSGIVVEARIARIWSSGFGLVHSLVSDSSGEPLLTKPTEVLYRVFLAP
;
A
#
# COMPACT_ATOMS: atom_id res chain seq x y z
N MET A 1 10.10 -9.89 20.88
CA MET A 1 10.82 -8.93 20.01
C MET A 1 9.75 -8.22 19.19
N VAL A 2 9.52 -6.92 19.40
CA VAL A 2 8.54 -6.16 18.61
C VAL A 2 9.22 -5.85 17.29
N VAL A 3 8.89 -6.59 16.24
CA VAL A 3 9.36 -6.29 14.89
C VAL A 3 8.66 -5.02 14.47
N ASP A 4 9.41 -3.96 14.17
CA ASP A 4 8.87 -2.77 13.52
C ASP A 4 8.18 -3.23 12.23
N PRO A 5 6.86 -3.11 12.09
CA PRO A 5 6.16 -3.57 10.89
C PRO A 5 6.68 -2.88 9.62
N LEU A 6 7.27 -1.68 9.73
CA LEU A 6 7.89 -0.99 8.60
C LEU A 6 9.19 -1.66 8.13
N SER A 7 9.79 -2.54 8.93
CA SER A 7 10.95 -3.35 8.52
C SER A 7 10.61 -4.37 7.42
N LEU A 8 9.32 -4.64 7.19
CA LEU A 8 8.84 -5.43 6.05
C LEU A 8 9.09 -4.70 4.73
N LEU A 9 9.08 -3.36 4.74
CA LEU A 9 9.30 -2.54 3.56
C LEU A 9 10.80 -2.43 3.26
N PHE A 10 11.19 -2.75 2.03
CA PHE A 10 12.55 -2.46 1.55
C PHE A 10 12.76 -0.97 1.23
N HIS A 11 11.67 -0.25 0.93
CA HIS A 11 11.71 1.17 0.63
C HIS A 11 12.31 1.97 1.80
N ARG A 12 13.02 3.04 1.46
CA ARG A 12 13.62 4.01 2.40
C ARG A 12 13.21 5.42 1.98
N SER A 13 13.35 6.38 2.88
CA SER A 13 13.09 7.79 2.56
C SER A 13 13.91 8.23 1.32
N PRO A 14 13.32 8.98 0.37
CA PRO A 14 11.96 9.56 0.38
C PRO A 14 10.87 8.66 -0.24
N TRP A 15 11.22 7.45 -0.68
CA TRP A 15 10.32 6.55 -1.39
C TRP A 15 9.56 5.57 -0.50
N ARG A 16 9.86 5.51 0.80
CA ARG A 16 8.99 4.85 1.77
C ARG A 16 7.84 5.79 2.09
N VAL A 17 6.67 5.51 1.55
CA VAL A 17 5.51 6.39 1.67
C VAL A 17 4.57 6.00 2.80
N LEU A 18 4.68 4.77 3.34
CA LEU A 18 3.97 4.37 4.54
C LEU A 18 4.72 4.84 5.80
N ASP A 19 4.01 5.53 6.68
CA ASP A 19 4.54 6.08 7.93
C ASP A 19 4.28 5.17 9.13
N SER A 20 3.17 4.43 9.11
CA SER A 20 2.85 3.47 10.17
C SER A 20 1.92 2.36 9.69
N ILE A 21 2.02 1.20 10.32
CA ILE A 21 1.04 0.11 10.18
C ILE A 21 0.12 0.17 11.39
N ILE A 22 -1.18 0.34 11.13
CA ILE A 22 -2.24 0.39 12.14
C ILE A 22 -2.64 -1.03 12.54
N LEU A 23 -2.76 -1.93 11.56
CA LEU A 23 -3.16 -3.32 11.75
C LEU A 23 -2.44 -4.21 10.74
N LEU A 24 -1.99 -5.38 11.19
CA LEU A 24 -1.47 -6.44 10.34
C LEU A 24 -2.03 -7.79 10.80
N GLU A 25 -2.79 -8.44 9.92
CA GLU A 25 -3.28 -9.79 10.04
C GLU A 25 -2.70 -10.62 8.88
N PRO A 26 -1.56 -11.31 9.06
CA PRO A 26 -0.93 -12.09 8.00
C PRO A 26 -1.90 -13.11 7.38
N GLY A 27 -1.87 -13.23 6.05
CA GLY A 27 -2.78 -14.05 5.27
C GLY A 27 -4.14 -13.41 5.00
N VAL A 28 -4.45 -12.27 5.63
CA VAL A 28 -5.78 -11.64 5.58
C VAL A 28 -5.69 -10.20 5.08
N ARG A 29 -5.15 -9.29 5.89
CA ARG A 29 -5.16 -7.85 5.59
C ARG A 29 -4.09 -7.04 6.32
N LEU A 30 -3.83 -5.85 5.78
CA LEU A 30 -2.98 -4.83 6.39
C LEU A 30 -3.67 -3.46 6.24
N VAL A 31 -3.65 -2.67 7.32
CA VAL A 31 -4.10 -1.27 7.32
C VAL A 31 -2.92 -0.40 7.72
N ALA A 32 -2.58 0.58 6.88
CA ALA A 32 -1.44 1.46 7.09
C ALA A 32 -1.82 2.91 6.83
N ARG A 33 -1.08 3.82 7.47
CA ARG A 33 -1.22 5.26 7.28
C ARG A 33 -0.03 5.80 6.52
N SER A 34 -0.32 6.77 5.66
CA SER A 34 0.66 7.60 4.99
C SER A 34 0.34 9.07 5.26
N ILE A 35 1.27 9.77 5.89
CA ILE A 35 1.22 11.16 6.35
C ILE A 35 2.26 12.00 5.61
N ALA A 36 3.18 11.37 4.86
CA ALA A 36 4.30 12.07 4.23
C ALA A 36 3.80 13.36 3.56
N PRO A 37 4.40 14.53 3.90
CA PRO A 37 3.99 15.78 3.32
C PRO A 37 4.32 15.70 1.83
N ILE A 38 3.32 15.41 1.00
CA ILE A 38 3.44 15.65 -0.43
C ILE A 38 3.75 17.14 -0.54
N PRO A 39 4.96 17.54 -1.00
CA PRO A 39 5.33 18.95 -1.00
C PRO A 39 4.25 19.73 -1.73
N SER A 40 3.87 20.91 -1.24
CA SER A 40 2.80 21.71 -1.89
C SER A 40 3.12 22.10 -3.33
N SER A 41 4.36 21.91 -3.78
CA SER A 41 4.84 22.06 -5.15
C SER A 41 4.62 20.83 -6.04
N PHE A 42 4.17 19.69 -5.50
CA PHE A 42 3.87 18.50 -6.29
C PHE A 42 2.51 18.65 -7.02
N PRO A 43 2.46 18.38 -8.34
CA PRO A 43 1.21 18.38 -9.09
C PRO A 43 0.16 17.42 -8.49
N VAL A 44 -1.13 17.73 -8.64
CA VAL A 44 -2.25 16.85 -8.20
C VAL A 44 -2.14 15.44 -8.81
N ALA A 45 -1.62 15.32 -10.04
CA ALA A 45 -1.34 14.04 -10.69
C ALA A 45 -0.37 13.15 -9.88
N SER A 46 0.52 13.77 -9.10
CA SER A 46 1.49 13.07 -8.25
C SER A 46 0.86 12.51 -6.97
N VAL A 47 -0.32 12.98 -6.58
CA VAL A 47 -1.06 12.50 -5.40
C VAL A 47 -1.68 11.14 -5.68
N GLY A 48 -2.28 10.98 -6.86
CA GLY A 48 -2.78 9.69 -7.32
C GLY A 48 -1.65 8.67 -7.41
N ALA A 49 -0.49 9.07 -7.95
CA ALA A 49 0.70 8.22 -7.98
C ALA A 49 1.20 7.85 -6.58
N PHE A 50 1.20 8.79 -5.64
CA PHE A 50 1.59 8.55 -4.25
C PHE A 50 0.66 7.57 -3.53
N ALA A 51 -0.66 7.71 -3.71
CA ALA A 51 -1.62 6.77 -3.15
C ALA A 51 -1.49 5.36 -3.76
N LEU A 52 -1.22 5.25 -5.06
CA LEU A 52 -0.91 3.98 -5.71
C LEU A 52 0.38 3.35 -5.18
N GLU A 53 1.40 4.15 -4.92
CA GLU A 53 2.65 3.68 -4.31
C GLU A 53 2.40 3.17 -2.89
N ALA A 54 1.58 3.86 -2.10
CA ALA A 54 1.19 3.41 -0.77
C ALA A 54 0.41 2.08 -0.81
N MET A 55 -0.48 1.89 -1.79
CA MET A 55 -1.13 0.60 -2.06
C MET A 55 -0.12 -0.49 -2.41
N GLY A 56 0.84 -0.19 -3.28
CA GLY A 56 1.94 -1.09 -3.65
C GLY A 56 2.73 -1.56 -2.44
N GLN A 57 3.13 -0.63 -1.56
CA GLN A 57 3.89 -0.93 -0.35
C GLN A 57 3.07 -1.74 0.65
N ALA A 58 1.80 -1.39 0.86
CA ALA A 58 0.92 -2.09 1.81
C ALA A 58 0.64 -3.53 1.36
N GLY A 59 0.34 -3.74 0.07
CA GLY A 59 0.10 -5.07 -0.46
C GLY A 59 1.34 -5.96 -0.45
N LEU A 60 2.52 -5.40 -0.78
CA LEU A 60 3.77 -6.14 -0.71
C LEU A 60 4.12 -6.53 0.74
N ALA A 61 4.02 -5.60 1.69
CA ALA A 61 4.25 -5.86 3.11
C ALA A 61 3.32 -6.96 3.64
N LEU A 62 2.04 -6.91 3.27
CA LEU A 62 1.08 -7.96 3.62
C LEU A 62 1.51 -9.32 3.07
N LEU A 63 1.86 -9.41 1.78
CA LEU A 63 2.27 -10.67 1.16
C LEU A 63 3.56 -11.23 1.78
N GLN A 64 4.56 -10.39 2.03
CA GLN A 64 5.81 -10.81 2.67
C GLN A 64 5.57 -11.39 4.06
N SER A 65 4.76 -10.70 4.88
CA SER A 65 4.40 -11.19 6.21
C SER A 65 3.63 -12.51 6.18
N SER A 66 2.81 -12.71 5.15
CA SER A 66 1.96 -13.91 4.99
C SER A 66 2.75 -15.12 4.52
N LEU A 67 3.82 -14.90 3.76
CA LEU A 67 4.68 -15.95 3.22
C LEU A 67 5.85 -16.29 4.16
N GLY A 68 5.91 -15.69 5.35
CA GLY A 68 6.96 -15.92 6.34
C GLY A 68 8.35 -15.44 5.90
N GLY A 69 8.43 -14.55 4.91
CA GLY A 69 9.70 -14.05 4.38
C GLY A 69 10.25 -12.87 5.19
N SER A 70 11.54 -12.90 5.51
CA SER A 70 12.29 -11.68 5.86
C SER A 70 12.32 -10.76 4.63
N ALA A 71 12.07 -9.44 4.78
CA ALA A 71 12.10 -8.40 3.73
C ALA A 71 12.34 -8.92 2.30
N ALA A 72 11.38 -9.68 1.77
CA ALA A 72 11.50 -10.38 0.50
C ALA A 72 11.32 -9.35 -0.62
N SER A 73 12.23 -9.27 -1.58
CA SER A 73 12.04 -8.33 -2.70
C SER A 73 10.74 -8.67 -3.44
N GLY A 74 10.07 -7.67 -3.97
CA GLY A 74 8.87 -7.89 -4.76
C GLY A 74 8.56 -6.70 -5.64
N VAL A 75 7.81 -6.95 -6.70
CA VAL A 75 7.43 -5.94 -7.67
C VAL A 75 5.93 -5.93 -7.85
N VAL A 76 5.37 -4.72 -7.99
CA VAL A 76 4.03 -4.55 -8.53
C VAL A 76 4.08 -4.93 -10.01
N ALA A 77 3.47 -6.07 -10.35
CA ALA A 77 3.46 -6.59 -11.71
C ALA A 77 2.33 -5.98 -12.55
N ARG A 78 1.20 -5.64 -11.92
CA ARG A 78 0.05 -5.01 -12.58
C ARG A 78 -0.84 -4.31 -11.56
N ILE A 79 -1.38 -3.16 -11.94
CA ILE A 79 -2.49 -2.50 -11.25
C ILE A 79 -3.69 -2.55 -12.19
N SER A 80 -4.86 -3.00 -11.72
CA SER A 80 -6.10 -2.96 -12.50
C SER A 80 -6.56 -1.52 -12.75
N SER A 81 -7.61 -1.34 -13.55
CA SER A 81 -8.23 0.00 -13.67
C SER A 81 -8.72 0.50 -12.32
N TYR A 82 -8.52 1.80 -12.08
CA TYR A 82 -8.95 2.53 -10.89
C TYR A 82 -9.60 3.85 -11.31
N THR A 83 -10.47 4.38 -10.45
CA THR A 83 -11.15 5.66 -10.68
C THR A 83 -11.29 6.37 -9.35
N TRP A 84 -10.80 7.61 -9.28
CA TRP A 84 -10.90 8.45 -8.09
C TRP A 84 -12.32 9.02 -7.98
N LEU A 85 -12.91 8.99 -6.78
CA LEU A 85 -14.28 9.48 -6.50
C LEU A 85 -14.40 11.00 -6.60
N SER A 86 -13.31 11.72 -6.43
CA SER A 86 -13.21 13.17 -6.55
C SER A 86 -11.78 13.58 -6.93
N GLN A 87 -11.54 14.86 -7.26
CA GLN A 87 -10.17 15.37 -7.18
C GLN A 87 -9.70 15.14 -5.75
N LEU A 88 -8.65 14.33 -5.57
CA LEU A 88 -8.03 14.08 -4.27
C LEU A 88 -7.96 15.40 -3.50
N PRO A 89 -8.73 15.57 -2.41
CA PRO A 89 -8.81 16.88 -1.78
C PRO A 89 -7.40 17.28 -1.38
N ALA A 90 -6.97 18.50 -1.73
CA ALA A 90 -5.71 19.05 -1.24
C ALA A 90 -5.61 18.97 0.30
N GLU A 91 -6.76 18.87 0.99
CA GLU A 91 -6.88 18.63 2.42
C GLU A 91 -6.57 17.18 2.84
N ALA A 92 -6.99 16.17 2.07
CA ALA A 92 -6.58 14.78 2.30
C ALA A 92 -5.04 14.63 2.21
N MET A 93 -4.39 15.45 1.36
CA MET A 93 -2.93 15.51 1.27
C MET A 93 -2.25 16.08 2.52
N LYS A 94 -2.93 16.95 3.29
CA LYS A 94 -2.39 17.51 4.53
C LYS A 94 -2.62 16.57 5.72
N SER A 95 -3.74 15.86 5.74
CA SER A 95 -4.08 14.95 6.85
C SER A 95 -3.51 13.54 6.70
N GLY A 96 -3.03 13.21 5.50
CA GLY A 96 -2.61 11.88 5.10
C GLY A 96 -3.77 11.00 4.62
N ILE A 97 -3.40 9.84 4.09
CA ILE A 97 -4.30 8.78 3.61
C ILE A 97 -4.17 7.52 4.48
N VAL A 98 -5.22 6.71 4.47
CA VAL A 98 -5.23 5.36 5.01
C VAL A 98 -5.37 4.38 3.85
N VAL A 99 -4.53 3.35 3.87
CA VAL A 99 -4.54 2.28 2.86
C VAL A 99 -4.90 0.98 3.53
N GLU A 100 -5.86 0.27 2.96
CA GLU A 100 -6.21 -1.08 3.34
C GLU A 100 -5.90 -2.04 2.19
N ALA A 101 -5.09 -3.06 2.48
CA ALA A 101 -4.73 -4.13 1.58
C ALA A 101 -5.33 -5.45 2.08
N ARG A 102 -5.97 -6.23 1.22
CA ARG A 102 -6.55 -7.54 1.52
C ARG A 102 -6.09 -8.58 0.53
N ILE A 103 -5.62 -9.73 1.00
CA ILE A 103 -5.23 -10.83 0.10
C ILE A 103 -6.48 -11.40 -0.57
N ALA A 104 -6.53 -11.31 -1.90
CA ALA A 104 -7.53 -12.00 -2.70
C ALA A 104 -7.06 -13.41 -3.06
N ARG A 105 -5.77 -13.56 -3.40
CA ARG A 105 -5.18 -14.86 -3.76
C ARG A 105 -3.67 -14.86 -3.62
N ILE A 106 -3.10 -16.02 -3.28
CA ILE A 106 -1.66 -16.30 -3.34
C ILE A 106 -1.47 -17.56 -4.19
N TRP A 107 -0.46 -17.55 -5.05
CA TRP A 107 -0.06 -18.70 -5.84
C TRP A 107 1.29 -19.22 -5.38
N SER A 108 1.46 -20.54 -5.40
CA SER A 108 2.74 -21.22 -5.08
C SER A 108 3.89 -20.78 -6.00
N SER A 109 3.58 -20.22 -7.17
CA SER A 109 4.56 -19.68 -8.10
C SER A 109 5.23 -18.39 -7.61
N GLY A 110 4.79 -17.78 -6.49
CA GLY A 110 5.31 -16.52 -5.97
C GLY A 110 4.56 -15.29 -6.46
N PHE A 111 3.34 -15.45 -6.97
CA PHE A 111 2.44 -14.33 -7.27
C PHE A 111 1.43 -14.14 -6.13
N GLY A 112 0.96 -12.90 -5.95
CA GLY A 112 -0.12 -12.56 -5.04
C GLY A 112 -1.02 -11.49 -5.61
N LEU A 113 -2.33 -11.63 -5.45
CA LEU A 113 -3.33 -10.65 -5.83
C LEU A 113 -3.91 -10.05 -4.56
N VAL A 114 -3.90 -8.73 -4.47
CA VAL A 114 -4.39 -7.97 -3.32
C VAL A 114 -5.44 -6.99 -3.80
N HIS A 115 -6.56 -6.92 -3.08
CA HIS A 115 -7.53 -5.83 -3.21
C HIS A 115 -7.11 -4.70 -2.30
N SER A 116 -6.89 -3.51 -2.87
CA SER A 116 -6.43 -2.34 -2.15
C SER A 116 -7.46 -1.23 -2.21
N LEU A 117 -7.69 -0.58 -1.07
CA LEU A 117 -8.55 0.58 -0.89
C LEU A 117 -7.72 1.73 -0.32
N VAL A 118 -8.14 2.95 -0.65
CA VAL A 118 -7.56 4.17 -0.09
C VAL A 118 -8.69 5.04 0.41
N SER A 119 -8.55 5.54 1.63
CA SER A 119 -9.43 6.52 2.25
C SER A 119 -8.64 7.71 2.77
N ASP A 120 -9.33 8.82 3.03
CA ASP A 120 -8.73 9.93 3.79
C ASP A 120 -8.66 9.61 5.29
N SER A 121 -8.15 10.56 6.07
CA SER A 121 -8.02 10.42 7.53
C SER A 121 -9.35 10.32 8.29
N SER A 122 -10.47 10.70 7.68
CA SER A 122 -11.82 10.57 8.23
C SER A 122 -12.47 9.22 7.91
N GLY A 123 -11.86 8.44 7.00
CA GLY A 123 -12.33 7.13 6.57
C GLY A 123 -13.15 7.17 5.27
N GLU A 124 -13.31 8.34 4.65
CA GLU A 124 -14.04 8.47 3.40
C GLU A 124 -13.23 7.86 2.23
N PRO A 125 -13.85 7.01 1.39
CA PRO A 125 -13.15 6.35 0.29
C PRO A 125 -12.73 7.35 -0.79
N LEU A 126 -11.50 7.20 -1.29
CA LEU A 126 -10.98 8.02 -2.39
C LEU A 126 -11.14 7.32 -3.76
N LEU A 127 -11.39 6.02 -3.78
CA LEU A 127 -11.60 5.22 -4.99
C LEU A 127 -13.04 4.71 -5.09
N THR A 128 -13.57 4.60 -6.31
CA THR A 128 -14.95 4.13 -6.56
C THR A 128 -15.15 2.65 -6.20
N LYS A 129 -14.07 1.89 -6.13
CA LYS A 129 -14.03 0.47 -5.81
C LYS A 129 -12.63 0.05 -5.34
N PRO A 130 -12.50 -1.11 -4.66
CA PRO A 130 -11.20 -1.73 -4.46
C PRO A 130 -10.46 -1.91 -5.80
N THR A 131 -9.17 -1.61 -5.81
CA THR A 131 -8.29 -1.80 -6.97
C THR A 131 -7.49 -3.08 -6.77
N GLU A 132 -7.40 -3.90 -7.80
CA GLU A 132 -6.60 -5.11 -7.76
C GLU A 132 -5.14 -4.78 -8.09
N VAL A 133 -4.24 -5.21 -7.22
CA VAL A 133 -2.80 -5.10 -7.43
C VAL A 133 -2.20 -6.50 -7.43
N LEU A 134 -1.59 -6.86 -8.56
CA LEU A 134 -0.87 -8.12 -8.73
C LEU A 134 0.60 -7.87 -8.40
N TYR A 135 1.15 -8.74 -7.56
CA TYR A 135 2.54 -8.72 -7.14
C TYR A 135 3.26 -9.98 -7.60
N ARG A 136 4.53 -9.81 -7.93
CA ARG A 136 5.51 -10.90 -7.93
C ARG A 136 6.37 -10.74 -6.68
N VAL A 137 6.37 -11.75 -5.82
CA VAL A 137 7.16 -11.80 -4.59
C VAL A 137 8.33 -12.76 -4.80
N PHE A 138 9.53 -12.30 -4.43
CA PHE A 138 10.76 -13.07 -4.47
C PHE A 138 11.15 -13.40 -3.04
N LEU A 139 10.82 -14.62 -2.61
CA LEU A 139 11.24 -15.11 -1.30
C LEU A 139 12.78 -15.19 -1.27
N ALA A 140 13.38 -14.65 -0.22
CA ALA A 140 14.79 -14.90 0.05
C ALA A 140 14.99 -16.42 0.23
N PRO A 141 16.10 -16.99 -0.28
CA PRO A 141 16.41 -18.40 -0.11
C PRO A 141 16.58 -18.81 1.36
#